data_AF-A0A022PAZ9-F1
#
_entry.id   AF-A0A022PAZ9-F1
#
_cell.length_a   1.000
_cell.length_b   1.000
_cell.length_c   1.000
_cell.angle_alpha   90.00
_cell.angle_beta   90.00
_cell.angle_gamma   90.00
#
_symmetry.space_group_name_H-M   'P 1'
#
loop_
_entity.id
_entity.type
_entity.pdbx_description
1 polymer ?
#
loop_
_entity_poly.entity_id
_entity_poly.type
_entity_poly.pdbx_seq_one_letter_code
_entity_poly.pdbx_strand_id
1 'polypeptide(L)'
;MTAITRSRETKKFLFKLREHDSEFGVSESIFNRLMSELSLNQTELVPEALRDLAGKTIPAYEPDDGPLTDGQIATIRKRPSDPDWFSVAPLIFKNTSPT
;
A
#
# COMPACT_ATOMS: atom_id res chain seq x y z
N MET A 1 13.15 -23.02 18.15
CA MET A 1 12.69 -22.63 16.80
C MET A 1 12.32 -21.16 16.86
N THR A 2 13.02 -20.29 16.14
CA THR A 2 12.91 -18.83 16.27
C THR A 2 11.95 -18.28 15.20
N ALA A 3 10.83 -17.70 15.61
CA ALA A 3 9.89 -17.04 14.71
C ALA A 3 10.52 -15.76 14.12
N ILE A 4 10.61 -15.67 12.79
CA ILE A 4 11.07 -14.45 12.10
C ILE A 4 9.86 -13.53 11.96
N THR A 5 9.66 -12.65 12.94
CA THR A 5 8.73 -11.53 12.82
C THR A 5 9.28 -10.58 11.75
N ARG A 6 8.68 -10.54 10.56
CA ARG A 6 9.02 -9.52 9.55
C ARG A 6 8.59 -8.15 10.07
N SER A 7 9.53 -7.45 10.72
CA SER A 7 9.38 -6.02 10.99
C SER A 7 9.17 -5.31 9.65
N ARG A 8 8.01 -4.67 9.48
CA ARG A 8 7.75 -3.84 8.30
C ARG A 8 8.59 -2.59 8.47
N GLU A 9 9.77 -2.57 7.87
CA GLU A 9 10.67 -1.42 8.00
C GLU A 9 9.97 -0.15 7.50
N THR A 10 9.85 0.83 8.39
CA THR A 10 9.32 2.14 8.06
C THR A 10 10.39 2.90 7.31
N LYS A 11 10.20 3.04 5.99
CA LYS A 11 11.08 3.89 5.17
C LYS A 11 10.74 5.35 5.44
N LYS A 12 11.77 6.14 5.76
CA LYS A 12 11.66 7.59 5.95
C LYS A 12 12.39 8.28 4.80
N PHE A 13 11.86 9.41 4.36
CA PHE A 13 12.53 10.29 3.40
C PHE A 13 12.40 11.73 3.87
N LEU A 14 13.36 12.57 3.45
CA LEU A 14 13.34 14.00 3.74
C LEU A 14 12.58 14.72 2.63
N PHE A 15 11.68 15.63 3.03
CA PHE A 15 10.94 16.48 2.12
C PHE A 15 11.52 17.89 2.17
N LYS A 16 12.05 18.36 1.03
CA LYS A 16 12.64 19.71 0.92
C LYS A 16 11.67 20.64 0.19
N LEU A 17 11.30 21.73 0.84
CA LEU A 17 10.52 22.81 0.24
C LEU A 17 11.38 23.63 -0.74
N ARG A 18 10.75 24.18 -1.77
CA ARG A 18 11.41 25.04 -2.76
C ARG A 18 11.28 26.50 -2.36
N GLU A 19 12.12 27.36 -2.93
CA GLU A 19 11.98 28.81 -2.75
C GLU A 19 10.78 29.36 -3.54
N HIS A 20 10.53 28.77 -4.71
CA HIS A 20 9.42 29.12 -5.60
C HIS A 20 8.62 27.87 -5.98
N ASP A 21 7.33 28.06 -6.24
CA ASP A 21 6.45 27.00 -6.71
C ASP A 21 6.88 26.55 -8.13
N SER A 22 6.81 25.24 -8.37
CA SER A 22 7.21 24.58 -9.62
C SER A 22 6.35 23.35 -9.87
N GLU A 23 6.44 22.76 -11.06
CA GLU A 23 5.69 21.55 -11.42
C GLU A 23 5.90 20.37 -10.45
N PHE A 24 7.08 20.29 -9.82
CA PHE A 24 7.46 19.18 -8.93
C PHE A 24 7.79 19.63 -7.50
N GLY A 25 7.39 20.83 -7.09
CA GLY A 25 7.73 21.32 -5.76
C GLY A 25 6.96 22.57 -5.37
N VAL A 26 6.64 22.65 -4.08
CA VAL A 26 5.90 23.77 -3.48
C VAL A 26 6.82 24.63 -2.63
N SER A 27 6.53 25.93 -2.62
CA SER A 27 7.13 26.89 -1.71
C SER A 27 6.64 26.71 -0.29
N GLU A 28 7.42 27.22 0.67
CA GLU A 28 7.01 27.24 2.08
C GLU A 28 5.71 28.02 2.29
N SER A 29 5.49 29.09 1.52
CA SER A 29 4.27 29.90 1.61
C SER A 29 3.01 29.09 1.31
N ILE A 30 3.02 28.32 0.21
CA ILE A 30 1.91 27.45 -0.19
C ILE A 30 1.76 26.29 0.78
N PHE A 31 2.87 25.70 1.21
CA PHE A 31 2.84 24.59 2.17
C PHE A 31 2.19 25.00 3.50
N ASN A 32 2.56 26.16 4.05
CA ASN A 32 1.96 26.70 5.27
C ASN A 32 0.48 27.07 5.08
N ARG A 33 0.12 27.62 3.91
CA ARG A 33 -1.26 27.91 3.58
C ARG A 33 -2.11 26.64 3.53
N LEU A 34 -1.63 25.58 2.89
CA LEU A 34 -2.32 24.28 2.83
C LEU A 34 -2.55 23.70 4.23
N MET A 35 -1.55 23.78 5.11
CA MET A 35 -1.71 23.35 6.52
C MET A 35 -2.82 24.14 7.23
N SER A 36 -2.85 25.46 7.07
CA SER A 36 -3.86 26.31 7.70
C SER A 36 -5.27 26.04 7.17
N GLU A 37 -5.43 25.94 5.85
CA GLU A 37 -6.74 25.76 5.19
C GLU A 37 -7.33 24.38 5.51
N LEU A 38 -6.49 23.35 5.57
CA LEU A 38 -6.91 21.98 5.85
C LEU A 38 -6.90 21.65 7.35
N SER A 39 -6.41 22.57 8.20
CA SER A 39 -6.19 22.35 9.63
C SER A 39 -5.33 21.10 9.91
N LEU A 40 -4.30 20.87 9.09
CA LEU A 40 -3.39 19.73 9.18
C LEU A 40 -1.99 20.16 9.59
N ASN A 41 -1.25 19.26 10.24
CA ASN A 41 0.19 19.45 10.46
C ASN A 41 1.04 18.89 9.29
N GLN A 42 2.36 19.15 9.31
CA GLN A 42 3.27 18.70 8.23
C GLN A 42 3.26 17.19 7.99
N THR A 43 3.15 16.41 9.07
CA THR A 43 3.17 14.94 9.06
C THR A 43 1.84 14.38 8.54
N GLU A 44 0.75 15.15 8.57
CA GLU A 44 -0.56 14.75 8.05
C GLU A 44 -0.76 15.23 6.61
N LEU A 45 -0.34 16.47 6.31
CA LEU A 45 -0.48 17.08 5.00
C LEU A 45 0.24 16.26 3.91
N VAL A 46 1.48 15.83 4.17
CA VAL A 46 2.27 15.09 3.17
C VAL A 46 1.65 13.73 2.83
N PRO A 47 1.29 12.87 3.80
CA PRO A 47 0.58 11.62 3.50
C PRO A 47 -0.77 11.82 2.83
N GLU A 48 -1.56 12.83 3.25
CA GLU A 48 -2.86 13.08 2.64
C GLU A 48 -2.73 13.49 1.17
N ALA A 49 -1.80 14.39 0.85
CA ALA A 49 -1.50 14.78 -0.53
C ALA A 49 -1.04 13.59 -1.39
N LEU A 50 -0.20 12.72 -0.84
CA LEU A 50 0.25 11.51 -1.54
C LEU A 50 -0.90 10.51 -1.76
N ARG A 51 -1.80 10.37 -0.79
CA ARG A 51 -2.97 9.51 -0.89
C ARG A 51 -3.95 10.02 -1.95
N ASP A 52 -4.20 11.32 -1.97
CA ASP A 52 -5.03 11.97 -2.99
C ASP A 52 -4.41 11.80 -4.40
N LEU A 53 -3.10 12.04 -4.54
CA LEU A 53 -2.39 11.81 -5.80
C LEU A 53 -2.43 10.34 -6.24
N ALA A 54 -2.27 9.41 -5.30
CA ALA A 54 -2.36 7.98 -5.57
C ALA A 54 -3.75 7.59 -6.08
N GLY A 55 -4.81 8.09 -5.46
CA GLY A 55 -6.19 7.85 -5.91
C GLY A 55 -6.48 8.39 -7.32
N LYS A 56 -5.80 9.48 -7.71
CA LYS A 56 -5.91 10.09 -9.05
C LYS A 56 -5.09 9.38 -10.12
N THR A 57 -3.95 8.79 -9.75
CA THR A 57 -2.92 8.34 -10.70
C THR A 57 -2.86 6.83 -10.83
N ILE A 58 -3.06 6.11 -9.72
CA ILE A 58 -2.99 4.66 -9.70
C ILE A 58 -4.39 4.14 -10.03
N PRO A 59 -4.58 3.42 -11.16
CA PRO A 59 -5.87 2.82 -11.45
C PRO A 59 -6.24 1.91 -10.28
N ALA A 60 -7.46 2.07 -9.77
CA ALA A 60 -7.99 1.10 -8.81
C ALA A 60 -7.87 -0.29 -9.45
N TYR A 61 -7.48 -1.29 -8.65
CA TYR A 61 -7.61 -2.68 -9.08
C TYR A 61 -9.00 -2.86 -9.67
N GLU A 62 -9.08 -3.42 -10.87
CA GLU A 62 -10.37 -3.80 -11.43
C GLU A 62 -11.07 -4.68 -10.39
N PRO A 63 -12.36 -4.41 -10.08
CA PRO A 63 -13.14 -5.33 -9.28
C PRO A 63 -13.01 -6.72 -9.92
N ASP A 64 -12.39 -7.64 -9.19
CA ASP A 64 -12.36 -9.05 -9.58
C ASP A 64 -13.75 -9.63 -9.32
N ASP A 65 -14.68 -9.32 -10.22
CA ASP A 65 -16.02 -9.88 -10.29
C ASP A 65 -16.05 -11.14 -11.17
N GLY A 66 -14.89 -11.73 -11.44
CA GLY A 66 -14.79 -13.00 -12.13
C GLY A 66 -15.54 -14.08 -11.32
N PRO A 67 -16.51 -14.81 -11.91
CA PRO A 67 -17.16 -15.90 -11.19
C PRO A 67 -16.10 -16.92 -10.80
N LEU A 68 -16.07 -17.29 -9.51
CA LEU A 68 -15.20 -18.36 -9.04
C LEU A 68 -15.46 -19.60 -9.88
N THR A 69 -14.42 -20.10 -10.54
CA THR A 69 -14.51 -21.34 -11.32
C THR A 69 -14.82 -22.52 -10.40
N ASP A 70 -15.52 -23.53 -10.90
CA ASP A 70 -15.87 -24.72 -10.11
C ASP A 70 -14.63 -25.41 -9.49
N GLY A 71 -13.48 -25.33 -10.18
CA GLY A 71 -12.20 -25.81 -9.66
C GLY A 71 -11.67 -25.01 -8.46
N GLN A 72 -11.85 -23.69 -8.46
CA GLN A 72 -11.52 -22.81 -7.33
C GLN A 72 -12.47 -23.05 -6.15
N ILE A 73 -13.77 -23.20 -6.41
CA ILE A 73 -14.77 -23.53 -5.40
C ILE A 73 -14.47 -24.89 -4.77
N ALA A 74 -14.16 -25.91 -5.57
CA ALA A 74 -13.77 -27.23 -5.09
C ALA A 74 -12.49 -27.17 -4.23
N THR A 75 -11.54 -26.31 -4.60
CA THR A 75 -10.29 -26.10 -3.85
C THR A 75 -10.56 -25.39 -2.51
N ILE A 76 -11.42 -24.37 -2.49
CA ILE A 76 -11.85 -23.68 -1.27
C ILE A 76 -12.57 -24.65 -0.32
N ARG A 77 -13.49 -25.46 -0.85
CA ARG A 77 -14.24 -26.46 -0.07
C ARG A 77 -13.38 -27.62 0.43
N LYS A 78 -12.31 -27.96 -0.28
CA LYS A 78 -11.35 -28.99 0.13
C LYS A 78 -10.35 -28.51 1.19
N ARG A 79 -10.26 -27.20 1.44
CA ARG A 79 -9.49 -26.71 2.59
C ARG A 79 -10.26 -27.07 3.86
N PRO A 80 -9.71 -27.90 4.77
CA PRO A 80 -10.28 -27.99 6.10
C PRO A 80 -10.27 -26.59 6.72
N SER A 81 -11.23 -26.34 7.62
CA SER A 81 -11.19 -25.21 8.56
C SER A 81 -9.98 -25.38 9.47
N ASP A 82 -8.79 -25.20 8.94
CA ASP A 82 -7.54 -25.41 9.63
C ASP A 82 -7.18 -24.10 10.35
N PRO A 83 -7.20 -24.07 11.70
CA PRO A 83 -6.93 -22.84 12.45
C PRO A 83 -5.45 -22.44 12.40
N ASP A 84 -4.56 -23.25 11.84
CA ASP A 84 -3.12 -22.98 11.81
C ASP A 84 -2.60 -22.58 10.42
N TRP A 85 -3.14 -21.46 9.91
CA TRP A 85 -2.67 -20.82 8.67
C TRP A 85 -1.22 -20.29 8.74
N PHE A 86 -0.59 -20.33 9.92
CA PHE A 86 0.81 -19.95 10.11
C PHE A 86 1.80 -21.10 9.82
N SER A 87 1.35 -22.36 9.79
CA SER A 87 2.22 -23.52 9.53
C SER A 87 2.51 -23.78 8.03
N VAL A 88 1.61 -23.40 7.11
CA VAL A 88 1.68 -23.80 5.68
C VAL A 88 2.23 -22.73 4.71
N ALA A 89 2.45 -21.51 5.20
CA ALA A 89 2.89 -20.38 4.38
C ALA A 89 4.22 -20.55 3.59
N PRO A 90 5.23 -21.33 4.02
CA PRO A 90 6.49 -21.39 3.27
C PRO A 90 6.46 -22.28 2.02
N LEU A 91 5.42 -23.09 1.81
CA LEU A 91 5.38 -24.08 0.72
C LEU A 91 4.61 -23.63 -0.53
N ILE A 92 3.71 -22.64 -0.43
CA ILE A 92 2.83 -22.24 -1.55
C ILE A 92 3.52 -21.25 -2.51
N PHE A 93 4.52 -20.48 -2.05
CA PHE A 93 5.08 -19.35 -2.82
C PHE A 93 6.36 -19.67 -3.61
N LYS A 94 6.58 -20.94 -3.99
CA LYS A 94 7.82 -21.36 -4.65
C LYS A 94 7.73 -21.73 -6.13
N ASN A 95 6.63 -21.50 -6.83
CA ASN A 95 6.63 -21.84 -8.26
C ASN A 95 5.74 -20.92 -9.11
N THR A 96 6.36 -19.89 -9.69
CA THR A 96 6.21 -19.48 -11.11
C THR A 96 7.10 -18.27 -11.39
N SER A 97 8.30 -18.51 -11.93
CA SER A 97 8.96 -17.59 -12.86
C SER A 97 9.30 -18.40 -14.11
N PRO A 98 8.88 -18.00 -15.32
CA PRO A 98 9.19 -18.73 -16.53
C PRO A 98 10.56 -18.32 -17.08
N THR A 99 11.38 -19.28 -17.45
CA THR A 99 12.21 -19.22 -18.66
C THR A 99 12.41 -20.64 -19.18
#